data_AF-A0A844GDX7-F1
#
_entry.id   AF-A0A844GDX7-F1
#
_cell.length_a   1.000
_cell.length_b   1.000
_cell.length_c   1.000
_cell.angle_alpha   90.00
_cell.angle_beta   90.00
_cell.angle_gamma   90.00
#
_symmetry.space_group_name_H-M   'P 1'
#
loop_
_entity.id
_entity.type
_entity.pdbx_description
1 polymer ?
#
loop_
_entity_poly.entity_id
_entity_poly.type
_entity_poly.pdbx_seq_one_letter_code
_entity_poly.pdbx_strand_id
1 'polypeptide(L)'
;MSWRRKPGNGTSAVWQVEQDINPDNCNNCGFANRTSFVGLKGEDWGRLVVGRYDLYWTSHLAALDKHVVQAGVAGMILSVFGTYGGYTPLGKSSATTSLMGGRAINVVRYDTPRVNGLAGSLNYSTSEQKTGNGSPSAVQVELDYKDGPVIANLSYLHANSSNGSLTNTGGVASEPGMSADAVKFVGSYTFSQGTVLGLGGESLRTHYSEGNVSRMAYGMHLGQELTPHTYVGMTYGRAGNVSSSIAGSATTDKTDAHFLSLLTTYNFTKRTMVYAEYARIFNSANAGYYFVSTGNLNATAAMLKARAPIR
;
A
#
# COMPACT_ATOMS: atom_id res chain seq x y z
N MET A 1 -10.81 -15.72 -11.12
CA MET A 1 -11.56 -15.90 -12.38
C MET A 1 -12.27 -14.57 -12.67
N SER A 2 -12.22 -14.03 -13.90
CA SER A 2 -12.92 -12.79 -14.28
C SER A 2 -13.86 -13.12 -15.43
N TRP A 3 -15.14 -12.79 -15.29
CA TRP A 3 -16.16 -13.04 -16.30
C TRP A 3 -16.91 -11.73 -16.58
N ARG A 4 -17.15 -11.43 -17.85
CA ARG A 4 -17.94 -10.27 -18.29
C ARG A 4 -19.24 -10.78 -18.90
N ARG A 5 -20.38 -10.42 -18.33
CA ARG A 5 -21.69 -10.60 -18.96
C ARG A 5 -22.20 -9.22 -19.37
N LYS A 6 -22.70 -9.09 -20.60
CA LYS A 6 -23.36 -7.87 -21.11
C LYS A 6 -24.87 -7.93 -20.84
N PRO A 7 -25.42 -7.36 -19.75
CA PRO A 7 -26.76 -6.81 -19.77
C PRO A 7 -26.82 -5.71 -20.85
N GLY A 8 -27.98 -5.47 -21.47
CA GLY A 8 -28.10 -4.54 -22.61
C GLY A 8 -27.61 -3.10 -22.33
N ASN A 9 -27.47 -2.31 -23.40
CA ASN A 9 -27.11 -0.87 -23.39
C ASN A 9 -25.71 -0.52 -22.86
N GLY A 10 -24.65 -1.21 -23.33
CA GLY A 10 -23.26 -0.81 -23.03
C GLY A 10 -22.82 -1.01 -21.57
N THR A 11 -23.65 -1.67 -20.75
CA THR A 11 -23.34 -2.00 -19.35
C THR A 11 -22.96 -3.47 -19.21
N SER A 12 -22.01 -3.77 -18.33
CA SER A 12 -21.48 -5.10 -18.06
C SER A 12 -21.51 -5.38 -16.56
N ALA A 13 -21.90 -6.60 -16.18
CA ALA A 13 -21.66 -7.09 -14.83
C ALA A 13 -20.18 -7.47 -14.71
N VAL A 14 -19.55 -7.06 -13.61
CA VAL A 14 -18.15 -7.35 -13.30
C VAL A 14 -18.06 -7.98 -11.93
N TRP A 15 -17.18 -8.96 -11.79
CA TRP A 15 -16.91 -9.58 -10.50
C TRP A 15 -15.48 -10.11 -10.47
N GLN A 16 -14.95 -10.22 -9.27
CA GLN A 16 -13.67 -10.82 -8.97
C GLN A 16 -13.77 -11.57 -7.65
N VAL A 17 -13.17 -12.75 -7.60
CA VAL A 17 -12.88 -13.47 -6.36
C VAL A 17 -11.41 -13.82 -6.40
N GLU A 18 -10.68 -13.41 -5.36
CA GLU A 18 -9.25 -13.61 -5.21
C GLU A 18 -8.95 -14.17 -3.83
N GLN A 19 -8.12 -15.22 -3.79
CA GLN A 19 -7.65 -15.83 -2.56
C GLN A 19 -6.12 -15.86 -2.53
N ASP A 20 -5.59 -15.79 -1.32
CA ASP A 20 -4.18 -16.04 -1.06
C ASP A 20 -3.90 -17.55 -1.01
N ILE A 21 -2.75 -17.96 -1.53
CA ILE A 21 -2.31 -19.36 -1.49
C ILE A 21 -0.94 -19.40 -0.83
N ASN A 22 -0.89 -19.93 0.39
CA ASN A 22 0.33 -20.03 1.20
C ASN A 22 0.67 -21.51 1.42
N PRO A 23 1.41 -22.14 0.49
CA PRO A 23 1.70 -23.58 0.54
C PRO A 23 2.76 -23.96 1.59
N ASP A 24 3.54 -22.99 2.04
CA ASP A 24 4.60 -23.13 3.03
C ASP A 24 4.08 -23.11 4.47
N ASN A 25 3.18 -22.17 4.80
CA ASN A 25 2.51 -22.12 6.09
C ASN A 25 1.21 -21.32 6.04
N CYS A 26 0.07 -22.01 6.02
CA CYS A 26 -1.23 -21.38 5.92
C CYS A 26 -1.80 -20.97 7.29
N ASN A 27 -1.53 -19.74 7.74
CA ASN A 27 -2.15 -19.20 8.96
C ASN A 27 -3.43 -18.38 8.71
N ASN A 28 -3.72 -17.99 7.46
CA ASN A 28 -4.89 -17.15 7.12
C ASN A 28 -5.41 -17.34 5.67
N CYS A 29 -5.49 -18.58 5.17
CA CYS A 29 -5.97 -18.86 3.80
C CYS A 29 -7.49 -19.05 3.73
N GLY A 30 -8.23 -18.03 4.15
CA GLY A 30 -9.68 -17.99 3.95
C GLY A 30 -10.05 -17.83 2.47
N PHE A 31 -11.20 -18.36 2.08
CA PHE A 31 -11.78 -18.10 0.77
C PHE A 31 -12.04 -16.59 0.58
N ALA A 32 -11.75 -16.05 -0.60
CA ALA A 32 -12.00 -14.65 -0.95
C ALA A 32 -11.32 -13.61 -0.03
N ASN A 33 -10.22 -13.96 0.65
CA ASN A 33 -9.51 -13.08 1.60
C ASN A 33 -8.72 -11.93 0.94
N ARG A 34 -8.58 -11.92 -0.40
CA ARG A 34 -7.93 -10.86 -1.20
C ARG A 34 -8.99 -9.98 -1.89
N THR A 35 -8.65 -9.31 -3.00
CA THR A 35 -9.58 -8.38 -3.67
C THR A 35 -10.72 -9.16 -4.28
N SER A 36 -11.91 -9.02 -3.70
CA SER A 36 -13.10 -9.77 -4.08
C SER A 36 -14.31 -8.85 -4.06
N PHE A 37 -14.97 -8.70 -5.20
CA PHE A 37 -16.04 -7.71 -5.40
C PHE A 37 -17.02 -8.15 -6.48
N VAL A 38 -18.18 -7.50 -6.48
CA VAL A 38 -19.17 -7.52 -7.56
C VAL A 38 -19.53 -6.09 -7.94
N GLY A 39 -19.99 -5.87 -9.17
CA GLY A 39 -20.37 -4.54 -9.61
C GLY A 39 -20.85 -4.48 -11.04
N LEU A 40 -20.96 -3.24 -11.51
CA LEU A 40 -21.37 -2.88 -12.86
C LEU A 40 -20.28 -2.01 -13.51
N LYS A 41 -20.20 -2.10 -14.83
CA LYS A 41 -19.31 -1.27 -15.64
C LYS A 41 -20.01 -0.85 -16.91
N GLY A 42 -20.13 0.44 -17.16
CA GLY A 42 -20.50 1.01 -18.45
C GLY A 42 -19.29 1.49 -19.24
N GLU A 43 -19.47 1.62 -20.54
CA GLU A 43 -18.46 2.24 -21.42
C GLU A 43 -18.38 3.76 -21.16
N ASP A 44 -19.52 4.43 -21.01
CA ASP A 44 -19.60 5.90 -20.89
C ASP A 44 -19.48 6.43 -19.47
N TRP A 45 -19.88 5.64 -18.46
CA TRP A 45 -19.96 6.11 -17.08
C TRP A 45 -18.91 5.50 -16.16
N GLY A 46 -18.15 4.49 -16.61
CA GLY A 46 -17.07 3.88 -15.82
C GLY A 46 -17.52 2.64 -15.05
N ARG A 47 -17.02 2.46 -13.83
CA ARG A 47 -17.20 1.21 -13.07
C ARG A 47 -17.59 1.50 -11.61
N LEU A 48 -18.61 0.80 -11.12
CA LEU A 48 -19.02 0.81 -9.71
C LEU A 48 -18.91 -0.61 -9.16
N VAL A 49 -18.13 -0.80 -8.09
CA VAL A 49 -17.97 -2.09 -7.42
C VAL A 49 -18.21 -1.98 -5.93
N VAL A 50 -18.67 -3.08 -5.34
CA VAL A 50 -18.82 -3.24 -3.89
C VAL A 50 -18.12 -4.53 -3.43
N GLY A 51 -17.46 -4.50 -2.28
CA GLY A 51 -16.84 -5.67 -1.68
C GLY A 51 -15.55 -5.37 -0.92
N ARG A 52 -14.53 -6.21 -1.11
CA ARG A 52 -13.20 -6.09 -0.50
C ARG A 52 -12.21 -5.54 -1.53
N TYR A 53 -11.56 -4.42 -1.21
CA TYR A 53 -10.67 -3.72 -2.13
C TYR A 53 -9.48 -3.08 -1.42
N ASP A 54 -8.41 -2.82 -2.16
CA ASP A 54 -7.22 -2.16 -1.62
C ASP A 54 -7.43 -0.65 -1.47
N LEU A 55 -7.15 -0.14 -0.28
CA LEU A 55 -7.08 1.29 0.01
C LEU A 55 -5.64 1.63 0.40
N TYR A 56 -5.09 2.64 -0.27
CA TYR A 56 -3.78 3.22 -0.03
C TYR A 56 -2.64 2.18 0.03
N TRP A 57 -2.63 1.27 -0.95
CA TRP A 57 -1.76 0.07 -0.96
C TRP A 57 -0.80 0.03 -2.16
N THR A 58 -0.26 -1.15 -2.48
CA THR A 58 0.69 -1.42 -3.58
C THR A 58 0.20 -0.98 -4.96
N SER A 59 -1.11 -0.98 -5.19
CA SER A 59 -1.70 -0.53 -6.45
C SER A 59 -1.25 0.88 -6.85
N HIS A 60 -0.95 1.73 -5.86
CA HIS A 60 -0.53 3.11 -6.06
C HIS A 60 0.99 3.26 -6.21
N LEU A 61 1.74 2.16 -6.29
CA LEU A 61 3.18 2.17 -6.52
C LEU A 61 3.56 1.71 -7.92
N ALA A 62 2.61 1.35 -8.78
CA ALA A 62 2.95 0.77 -10.09
C ALA A 62 3.83 1.68 -10.96
N ALA A 63 3.77 3.01 -10.76
CA ALA A 63 4.71 3.93 -11.41
C ALA A 63 6.16 3.73 -10.91
N LEU A 64 6.36 3.49 -9.62
CA LEU A 64 7.68 3.29 -9.02
C LEU A 64 8.19 1.85 -9.13
N ASP A 65 7.34 0.85 -8.96
CA ASP A 65 7.79 -0.51 -8.60
C ASP A 65 7.03 -1.63 -9.34
N LYS A 66 6.61 -1.39 -10.60
CA LYS A 66 5.78 -2.35 -11.36
C LYS A 66 6.37 -3.76 -11.41
N HIS A 67 7.69 -3.89 -11.53
CA HIS A 67 8.36 -5.17 -11.67
C HIS A 67 8.43 -5.93 -10.33
N VAL A 68 8.62 -5.23 -9.21
CA VAL A 68 8.55 -5.83 -7.86
C VAL A 68 7.13 -6.30 -7.56
N VAL A 69 6.12 -5.48 -7.90
CA VAL A 69 4.70 -5.85 -7.75
C VAL A 69 4.35 -7.06 -8.61
N GLN A 70 4.82 -7.11 -9.86
CA GLN A 70 4.60 -8.25 -10.76
C GLN A 70 5.30 -9.53 -10.27
N ALA A 71 6.49 -9.41 -9.70
CA ALA A 71 7.22 -10.52 -9.11
C ALA A 71 6.65 -10.97 -7.76
N GLY A 72 5.75 -10.18 -7.17
CA GLY A 72 5.11 -10.50 -5.89
C GLY A 72 6.08 -10.48 -4.72
N VAL A 73 7.16 -9.68 -4.82
CA VAL A 73 8.22 -9.68 -3.81
C VAL A 73 7.88 -8.76 -2.65
N ALA A 74 8.35 -9.15 -1.47
CA ALA A 74 8.14 -8.46 -0.20
C ALA A 74 9.04 -7.22 -0.02
N GLY A 75 10.25 -7.22 -0.57
CA GLY A 75 11.25 -6.16 -0.43
C GLY A 75 10.98 -4.97 -1.33
N MET A 76 9.82 -4.32 -1.15
CA MET A 76 9.38 -3.19 -1.96
C MET A 76 9.43 -1.87 -1.17
N ILE A 77 9.33 -0.74 -1.89
CA ILE A 77 9.36 0.60 -1.29
C ILE A 77 8.23 0.87 -0.28
N LEU A 78 7.19 0.03 -0.23
CA LEU A 78 6.21 0.06 0.87
C LEU A 78 6.82 -0.13 2.27
N SER A 79 8.05 -0.63 2.34
CA SER A 79 8.78 -0.71 3.60
C SER A 79 9.07 0.68 4.20
N VAL A 80 9.00 1.75 3.40
CA VAL A 80 9.10 3.16 3.86
C VAL A 80 7.91 4.03 3.41
N PHE A 81 7.18 3.63 2.37
CA PHE A 81 5.89 4.22 1.98
C PHE A 81 4.77 3.43 2.62
N GLY A 82 3.93 4.07 3.44
CA GLY A 82 2.59 3.62 3.80
C GLY A 82 2.40 2.11 3.91
N THR A 83 2.86 1.52 5.00
CA THR A 83 2.17 0.36 5.58
C THR A 83 1.78 0.69 7.01
N TYR A 84 0.71 1.46 7.06
CA TYR A 84 0.18 2.03 8.26
C TYR A 84 -0.51 0.95 9.12
N GLY A 85 -0.27 0.93 10.44
CA GLY A 85 -1.06 0.11 11.38
C GLY A 85 -0.78 -1.39 11.36
N GLY A 86 0.31 -1.81 10.70
CA GLY A 86 0.68 -3.21 10.59
C GLY A 86 -0.15 -3.98 9.55
N TYR A 87 0.47 -4.91 8.84
CA TYR A 87 -0.25 -6.01 8.16
C TYR A 87 -0.94 -6.96 9.15
N THR A 88 -1.09 -6.60 10.43
CA THR A 88 -1.45 -7.52 11.50
C THR A 88 -2.96 -7.51 11.77
N PRO A 89 -3.74 -8.45 11.19
CA PRO A 89 -4.84 -9.06 11.91
C PRO A 89 -4.22 -10.03 12.93
N LEU A 90 -3.34 -9.55 13.81
CA LEU A 90 -2.94 -10.36 14.96
C LEU A 90 -4.18 -10.37 15.85
N GLY A 91 -4.83 -11.53 15.91
CA GLY A 91 -6.12 -11.76 16.53
C GLY A 91 -6.19 -11.55 18.04
N LYS A 92 -5.44 -10.61 18.61
CA LYS A 92 -5.58 -10.11 19.97
C LYS A 92 -5.24 -8.61 20.00
N SER A 93 -6.28 -7.80 20.13
CA SER A 93 -6.25 -6.43 20.70
C SER A 93 -5.99 -5.21 19.81
N SER A 94 -6.39 -5.18 18.54
CA SER A 94 -6.79 -3.88 17.93
C SER A 94 -8.30 -3.85 17.76
N ALA A 95 -8.96 -2.98 18.53
CA ALA A 95 -10.41 -2.81 18.54
C ALA A 95 -10.96 -2.07 17.29
N THR A 96 -10.25 -2.08 16.16
CA THR A 96 -10.63 -1.40 14.93
C THR A 96 -10.25 -2.18 13.67
N THR A 97 -11.14 -2.19 12.69
CA THR A 97 -10.90 -2.78 11.36
C THR A 97 -9.89 -1.91 10.60
N SER A 98 -8.89 -2.53 9.98
CA SER A 98 -7.91 -1.84 9.14
C SER A 98 -8.56 -1.34 7.84
N LEU A 99 -8.78 -0.03 7.72
CA LEU A 99 -9.36 0.60 6.52
C LEU A 99 -8.36 1.41 5.69
N MET A 100 -7.09 1.47 6.13
CA MET A 100 -6.00 2.15 5.40
C MET A 100 -4.76 1.26 5.31
N GLY A 101 -3.90 1.54 4.33
CA GLY A 101 -2.62 0.86 4.20
C GLY A 101 -2.79 -0.64 4.06
N GLY A 102 -3.76 -1.08 3.25
CA GLY A 102 -4.11 -2.48 3.12
C GLY A 102 -5.43 -2.72 2.40
N ARG A 103 -5.98 -3.91 2.62
CA ARG A 103 -7.20 -4.36 1.95
C ARG A 103 -8.41 -4.16 2.86
N ALA A 104 -9.20 -3.14 2.56
CA ALA A 104 -10.38 -2.77 3.32
C ALA A 104 -11.59 -3.64 2.94
N ILE A 105 -12.52 -3.79 3.89
CA ILE A 105 -13.82 -4.44 3.69
C ILE A 105 -14.91 -3.40 3.41
N ASN A 106 -16.07 -3.86 2.95
CA ASN A 106 -17.27 -3.04 2.77
C ASN A 106 -16.99 -1.76 1.97
N VAL A 107 -16.17 -1.91 0.93
CA VAL A 107 -15.75 -0.83 0.05
C VAL A 107 -16.83 -0.65 -1.01
N VAL A 108 -17.25 0.59 -1.21
CA VAL A 108 -17.91 1.06 -2.44
C VAL A 108 -16.87 1.84 -3.22
N ARG A 109 -16.57 1.42 -4.45
CA ARG A 109 -15.60 2.10 -5.32
C ARG A 109 -16.24 2.46 -6.64
N TYR A 110 -16.07 3.72 -7.02
CA TYR A 110 -16.39 4.22 -8.35
C TYR A 110 -15.11 4.61 -9.09
N ASP A 111 -14.95 4.13 -10.32
CA ASP A 111 -13.88 4.51 -11.25
C ASP A 111 -14.48 5.23 -12.45
N THR A 112 -13.90 6.36 -12.85
CA THR A 112 -14.29 7.04 -14.09
C THR A 112 -13.77 6.27 -15.31
N PRO A 113 -14.35 6.50 -16.51
CA PRO A 113 -13.65 6.20 -17.75
C PRO A 113 -12.30 6.92 -17.81
N ARG A 114 -11.37 6.40 -18.62
CA ARG A 114 -10.10 7.07 -18.91
C ARG A 114 -10.29 8.02 -20.09
N VAL A 115 -9.94 9.29 -19.91
CA VAL A 115 -10.01 10.34 -20.94
C VAL A 115 -8.64 10.96 -21.08
N ASN A 116 -8.06 10.94 -22.28
CA ASN A 116 -6.72 11.48 -22.57
C ASN A 116 -5.65 11.02 -21.57
N GLY A 117 -5.66 9.73 -21.26
CA GLY A 117 -4.73 9.15 -20.30
C GLY A 117 -5.07 9.40 -18.83
N LEU A 118 -6.05 10.23 -18.45
CA LEU A 118 -6.45 10.48 -17.05
C LEU A 118 -7.67 9.64 -16.65
N ALA A 119 -7.64 9.04 -15.45
CA ALA A 119 -8.79 8.40 -14.81
C ALA A 119 -8.80 8.75 -13.32
N GLY A 120 -9.98 8.79 -12.71
CA GLY A 120 -10.15 9.03 -11.28
C GLY A 120 -10.86 7.87 -10.59
N SER A 121 -10.63 7.73 -9.30
CA SER A 121 -11.41 6.81 -8.46
C SER A 121 -11.83 7.46 -7.15
N LEU A 122 -13.00 7.04 -6.64
CA LEU A 122 -13.52 7.38 -5.33
C LEU A 122 -13.86 6.08 -4.60
N ASN A 123 -13.36 5.93 -3.40
CA ASN A 123 -13.59 4.78 -2.54
C ASN A 123 -14.18 5.26 -1.21
N TYR A 124 -15.18 4.54 -0.72
CA TYR A 124 -15.70 4.69 0.64
C TYR A 124 -15.75 3.32 1.30
N SER A 125 -15.33 3.23 2.56
CA SER A 125 -15.27 1.97 3.30
C SER A 125 -15.70 2.16 4.75
N THR A 126 -16.31 1.13 5.34
CA THR A 126 -16.70 1.11 6.74
C THR A 126 -16.38 -0.25 7.37
N SER A 127 -16.23 -0.28 8.68
CA SER A 127 -15.95 -1.53 9.41
C SER A 127 -17.19 -2.38 9.74
N GLU A 128 -18.41 -1.86 9.52
CA GLU A 128 -19.72 -2.40 10.00
C GLU A 128 -19.85 -2.65 11.51
N GLN A 129 -18.73 -2.63 12.26
CA GLN A 129 -18.66 -2.83 13.70
C GLN A 129 -18.53 -1.49 14.40
N LYS A 130 -19.49 -1.14 15.25
CA LYS A 130 -19.32 -0.09 16.26
C LYS A 130 -18.52 -0.70 17.39
N THR A 131 -17.25 -0.34 17.52
CA THR A 131 -16.46 -0.72 18.69
C THR A 131 -16.55 0.39 19.73
N GLY A 132 -16.03 0.14 20.94
CA GLY A 132 -15.91 1.19 21.97
C GLY A 132 -15.09 2.41 21.51
N ASN A 133 -14.43 2.32 20.35
CA ASN A 133 -13.47 3.27 19.81
C ASN A 133 -14.05 4.12 18.65
N GLY A 134 -15.35 4.02 18.37
CA GLY A 134 -16.05 4.85 17.37
C GLY A 134 -16.66 4.05 16.21
N SER A 135 -16.90 4.73 15.09
CA SER A 135 -17.45 4.14 13.86
C SER A 135 -16.44 4.26 12.72
N PRO A 136 -15.52 3.29 12.57
CA PRO A 136 -14.43 3.37 11.60
C PRO A 136 -14.94 3.52 10.16
N SER A 137 -14.40 4.52 9.46
CA SER A 137 -14.68 4.78 8.04
C SER A 137 -13.45 5.32 7.31
N ALA A 138 -13.40 5.13 6.00
CA ALA A 138 -12.35 5.71 5.16
C ALA A 138 -12.93 6.20 3.83
N VAL A 139 -12.41 7.34 3.36
CA VAL A 139 -12.64 7.89 2.03
C VAL A 139 -11.29 8.01 1.33
N GLN A 140 -11.22 7.59 0.07
CA GLN A 140 -10.03 7.74 -0.75
C GLN A 140 -10.36 8.23 -2.14
N VAL A 141 -9.60 9.21 -2.60
CA VAL A 141 -9.62 9.72 -3.97
C VAL A 141 -8.29 9.37 -4.63
N GLU A 142 -8.33 8.88 -5.86
CA GLU A 142 -7.15 8.66 -6.70
C GLU A 142 -7.29 9.37 -8.03
N LEU A 143 -6.16 9.81 -8.58
CA LEU A 143 -6.00 10.23 -9.96
C LEU A 143 -4.87 9.43 -10.59
N ASP A 144 -5.17 8.75 -11.69
CA ASP A 144 -4.24 7.93 -12.46
C ASP A 144 -4.04 8.51 -13.85
N TYR A 145 -2.81 8.91 -14.15
CA TYR A 145 -2.39 9.26 -15.50
C TYR A 145 -1.55 8.15 -16.13
N LYS A 146 -1.91 7.76 -17.35
CA LYS A 146 -1.17 6.82 -18.17
C LYS A 146 -1.31 7.21 -19.63
N ASP A 147 -0.21 7.67 -20.21
CA ASP A 147 -0.13 7.99 -21.63
C ASP A 147 1.31 7.83 -22.12
N GLY A 148 1.47 7.06 -23.20
CA GLY A 148 2.78 6.70 -23.76
C GLY A 148 3.80 6.28 -22.68
N PRO A 149 4.95 6.97 -22.57
CA PRO A 149 6.02 6.63 -21.63
C PRO A 149 5.73 7.03 -20.18
N VAL A 150 4.67 7.79 -19.91
CA VAL A 150 4.38 8.38 -18.59
C VAL A 150 3.32 7.56 -17.85
N ILE A 151 3.62 7.26 -16.59
CA ILE A 151 2.64 6.76 -15.62
C ILE A 151 2.76 7.61 -14.36
N ALA A 152 1.64 8.13 -13.86
CA ALA A 152 1.59 8.83 -12.58
C ALA A 152 0.32 8.48 -11.80
N ASN A 153 0.42 8.49 -10.48
CA ASN A 153 -0.70 8.30 -9.57
C ASN A 153 -0.60 9.32 -8.42
N LEU A 154 -1.73 9.94 -8.09
CA LEU A 154 -1.93 10.72 -6.87
C LEU A 154 -3.05 10.06 -6.08
N SER A 155 -2.83 9.85 -4.79
CA SER A 155 -3.82 9.27 -3.88
C SER A 155 -3.92 10.10 -2.61
N TYR A 156 -5.14 10.45 -2.23
CA TYR A 156 -5.50 11.01 -0.94
C TYR A 156 -6.42 10.05 -0.21
N LEU A 157 -6.13 9.75 1.06
CA LEU A 157 -7.00 9.00 1.94
C LEU A 157 -7.22 9.79 3.23
N HIS A 158 -8.47 9.80 3.69
CA HIS A 158 -8.87 10.19 5.02
C HIS A 158 -9.55 9.01 5.70
N ALA A 159 -9.22 8.71 6.97
CA ALA A 159 -9.95 7.73 7.75
C ALA A 159 -10.23 8.20 9.17
N ASN A 160 -11.40 7.82 9.67
CA ASN A 160 -11.82 8.05 11.05
C ASN A 160 -11.75 6.74 11.83
N SER A 161 -11.28 6.82 13.08
CA SER A 161 -11.23 5.71 14.05
C SER A 161 -10.70 4.39 13.47
N SER A 162 -9.73 4.47 12.54
CA SER A 162 -9.14 3.32 11.85
C SER A 162 -7.79 2.93 12.49
N ASN A 163 -7.07 1.95 11.92
CA ASN A 163 -5.70 1.55 12.30
C ASN A 163 -4.62 2.62 12.03
N GLY A 164 -5.06 3.88 11.98
CA GLY A 164 -4.37 5.09 11.59
C GLY A 164 -3.53 5.79 12.66
N SER A 165 -2.83 5.10 13.57
CA SER A 165 -1.72 5.65 14.39
C SER A 165 -0.24 5.60 13.84
N LEU A 166 0.45 6.77 13.75
CA LEU A 166 1.87 6.91 13.38
C LEU A 166 2.78 6.73 14.60
N THR A 167 2.19 6.57 15.78
CA THR A 167 2.90 6.68 17.04
C THR A 167 3.40 5.35 17.53
N ASN A 168 4.63 5.40 18.04
CA ASN A 168 5.09 4.55 19.13
C ASN A 168 4.66 5.13 20.50
N THR A 169 3.41 5.51 20.64
CA THR A 169 2.84 5.63 21.99
C THR A 169 2.40 4.22 22.32
N GLY A 170 3.19 3.51 23.12
CA GLY A 170 2.95 2.10 23.46
C GLY A 170 1.47 1.80 23.61
N GLY A 171 0.91 1.07 22.63
CA GLY A 171 -0.48 0.64 22.66
C GLY A 171 -1.53 1.75 22.82
N VAL A 172 -1.36 2.96 22.27
CA VAL A 172 -2.54 3.82 22.07
C VAL A 172 -3.37 3.13 20.99
N ALA A 173 -4.32 2.32 21.47
CA ALA A 173 -5.40 1.78 20.68
C ALA A 173 -6.04 2.95 19.90
N SER A 174 -6.66 2.67 18.75
CA SER A 174 -7.45 3.70 18.07
C SER A 174 -8.38 4.38 19.08
N GLU A 175 -8.13 5.62 19.49
CA GLU A 175 -8.98 6.32 20.44
C GLU A 175 -10.24 6.85 19.74
N PRO A 176 -11.38 6.94 20.43
CA PRO A 176 -12.54 7.67 19.94
C PRO A 176 -12.14 9.08 19.46
N GLY A 177 -12.48 9.42 18.21
CA GLY A 177 -12.17 10.73 17.63
C GLY A 177 -10.82 10.87 16.92
N MET A 178 -9.98 9.82 16.89
CA MET A 178 -8.79 9.81 16.04
C MET A 178 -9.15 9.84 14.55
N SER A 179 -8.40 10.60 13.75
CA SER A 179 -8.44 10.51 12.29
C SER A 179 -7.04 10.49 11.68
N ALA A 180 -6.93 10.07 10.43
CA ALA A 180 -5.66 10.10 9.71
C ALA A 180 -5.84 10.53 8.27
N ASP A 181 -4.88 11.32 7.79
CA ASP A 181 -4.76 11.79 6.43
C ASP A 181 -3.47 11.28 5.80
N ALA A 182 -3.59 10.86 4.54
CA ALA A 182 -2.49 10.25 3.81
C ALA A 182 -2.50 10.73 2.36
N VAL A 183 -1.38 11.31 1.90
CA VAL A 183 -1.19 11.76 0.51
C VAL A 183 0.00 11.03 -0.08
N LYS A 184 -0.17 10.39 -1.23
CA LYS A 184 0.89 9.70 -1.97
C LYS A 184 0.89 10.15 -3.40
N PHE A 185 2.06 10.52 -3.91
CA PHE A 185 2.27 10.78 -5.33
C PHE A 185 3.40 9.88 -5.82
N VAL A 186 3.19 9.25 -6.97
CA VAL A 186 4.23 8.53 -7.69
C VAL A 186 4.15 8.87 -9.16
N GLY A 187 5.30 8.94 -9.83
CA GLY A 187 5.41 9.22 -11.25
C GLY A 187 6.58 8.46 -11.84
N SER A 188 6.48 8.13 -13.12
CA SER A 188 7.56 7.48 -13.86
C SER A 188 7.54 7.82 -15.33
N TYR A 189 8.72 7.71 -15.93
CA TYR A 189 8.96 7.84 -17.34
C TYR A 189 9.74 6.63 -17.83
N THR A 190 9.25 5.98 -18.89
CA THR A 190 9.97 4.90 -19.58
C THR A 190 10.56 5.45 -20.87
N PHE A 191 11.89 5.48 -20.96
CA PHE A 191 12.60 5.89 -22.16
C PHE A 191 12.52 4.80 -23.24
N SER A 192 12.69 5.18 -24.51
CA SER A 192 12.57 4.25 -25.65
C SER A 192 13.60 3.11 -25.61
N GLN A 193 14.76 3.33 -24.99
CA GLN A 193 15.78 2.32 -24.74
C GLN A 193 15.47 1.38 -23.56
N GLY A 194 14.27 1.46 -22.96
CA GLY A 194 13.85 0.57 -21.86
C GLY A 194 14.31 1.00 -20.47
N THR A 195 14.96 2.16 -20.34
CA THR A 195 15.27 2.75 -19.03
C THR A 195 13.97 3.25 -18.38
N VAL A 196 13.78 3.00 -17.09
CA VAL A 196 12.65 3.52 -16.31
C VAL A 196 13.19 4.41 -15.21
N LEU A 197 12.74 5.67 -15.17
CA LEU A 197 12.97 6.55 -14.03
C LEU A 197 11.65 6.76 -13.31
N GLY A 198 11.61 6.45 -12.02
CA GLY A 198 10.47 6.67 -11.15
C GLY A 198 10.82 7.58 -9.98
N LEU A 199 9.88 8.41 -9.55
CA LEU A 199 9.96 9.25 -8.35
C LEU A 199 8.64 9.20 -7.60
N GLY A 200 8.69 9.40 -6.29
CA GLY A 200 7.47 9.57 -5.50
C GLY A 200 7.72 10.11 -4.11
N GLY A 201 6.62 10.47 -3.48
CA GLY A 201 6.58 11.02 -2.13
C GLY A 201 5.29 10.66 -1.42
N GLU A 202 5.36 10.62 -0.10
CA GLU A 202 4.24 10.33 0.77
C GLU A 202 4.28 11.27 1.98
N SER A 203 3.11 11.77 2.35
CA SER A 203 2.89 12.50 3.60
C SER A 203 1.77 11.81 4.37
N LEU A 204 2.03 11.55 5.64
CA LEU A 204 1.08 10.93 6.57
C LEU A 204 0.90 11.83 7.78
N ARG A 205 -0.34 11.91 8.26
CA ARG A 205 -0.69 12.63 9.48
C ARG A 205 -1.78 11.89 10.24
N THR A 206 -1.58 11.70 11.53
CA THR A 206 -2.61 11.31 12.48
C THR A 206 -3.03 12.50 13.31
N HIS A 207 -4.32 12.59 13.56
CA HIS A 207 -4.96 13.55 14.42
C HIS A 207 -5.49 12.85 15.66
N TYR A 208 -5.07 13.33 16.83
CA TYR A 208 -5.58 12.95 18.15
C TYR A 208 -6.20 14.19 18.81
N SER A 209 -6.95 14.00 19.89
CA SER A 209 -7.47 15.11 20.72
C SER A 209 -6.34 15.97 21.30
N GLU A 210 -5.20 15.35 21.60
CA GLU A 210 -4.06 15.98 22.27
C GLU A 210 -3.05 16.61 21.30
N GLY A 211 -3.17 16.34 20.00
CA GLY A 211 -2.22 16.83 19.00
C GLY A 211 -2.09 15.94 17.78
N ASN A 212 -1.09 16.23 16.96
CA ASN A 212 -0.87 15.57 15.68
C ASN A 212 0.46 14.84 15.67
N VAL A 213 0.50 13.76 14.90
CA VAL A 213 1.73 13.04 14.57
C VAL A 213 1.83 12.99 13.05
N SER A 214 3.01 13.23 12.49
CA SER A 214 3.16 13.27 11.03
C SER A 214 4.53 12.76 10.57
N ARG A 215 4.61 12.35 9.31
CA ARG A 215 5.83 11.84 8.69
C ARG A 215 5.79 12.05 7.17
N MET A 216 6.95 12.33 6.58
CA MET A 216 7.13 12.29 5.13
C MET A 216 8.06 11.14 4.71
N ALA A 217 7.81 10.56 3.54
CA ALA A 217 8.78 9.72 2.82
C ALA A 217 8.91 10.16 1.38
N TYR A 218 10.02 9.80 0.76
CA TYR A 218 10.24 9.93 -0.67
C TYR A 218 11.06 8.77 -1.18
N GLY A 219 11.04 8.56 -2.49
CA GLY A 219 11.88 7.56 -3.10
C GLY A 219 11.97 7.70 -4.60
N MET A 220 12.85 6.89 -5.15
CA MET A 220 13.18 6.85 -6.55
C MET A 220 13.37 5.41 -7.00
N HIS A 221 13.13 5.19 -8.28
CA HIS A 221 13.38 3.94 -8.95
C HIS A 221 14.20 4.18 -10.21
N LEU A 222 15.20 3.33 -10.44
CA LEU A 222 15.93 3.28 -11.69
C LEU A 222 15.90 1.84 -12.20
N GLY A 223 15.35 1.66 -13.40
CA GLY A 223 15.21 0.38 -14.05
C GLY A 223 15.78 0.36 -15.45
N GLN A 224 16.14 -0.82 -15.93
CA GLN A 224 16.57 -1.04 -17.30
C GLN A 224 16.07 -2.40 -17.81
N GLU A 225 15.34 -2.36 -18.91
CA GLU A 225 15.10 -3.55 -19.74
C GLU A 225 16.39 -3.85 -20.52
N LEU A 226 17.07 -4.95 -20.17
CA LEU A 226 18.31 -5.36 -20.84
C LEU A 226 18.01 -6.13 -22.13
N THR A 227 16.93 -6.90 -22.10
CA THR A 227 16.37 -7.64 -23.24
C THR A 227 14.84 -7.67 -23.08
N PRO A 228 14.06 -8.12 -24.09
CA PRO A 228 12.63 -8.33 -23.92
C PRO A 228 12.24 -9.30 -22.79
N HIS A 229 13.21 -10.08 -22.27
CA HIS A 229 13.00 -11.06 -21.22
C HIS A 229 13.61 -10.65 -19.88
N THR A 230 14.58 -9.75 -19.87
CA THR A 230 15.43 -9.47 -18.69
C THR A 230 15.28 -8.02 -18.25
N TYR A 231 14.95 -7.84 -16.97
CA TYR A 231 14.89 -6.54 -16.33
C TYR A 231 15.82 -6.49 -15.12
N VAL A 232 16.49 -5.36 -14.94
CA VAL A 232 17.16 -5.01 -13.69
C VAL A 232 16.61 -3.70 -13.16
N GLY A 233 16.45 -3.59 -11.85
CA GLY A 233 15.95 -2.38 -11.21
C GLY A 233 16.52 -2.18 -9.83
N MET A 234 16.62 -0.91 -9.45
CA MET A 234 17.01 -0.48 -8.11
C MET A 234 15.96 0.50 -7.59
N THR A 235 15.51 0.28 -6.37
CA THR A 235 14.61 1.21 -5.67
C THR A 235 15.31 1.73 -4.42
N TYR A 236 15.30 3.04 -4.24
CA TYR A 236 15.75 3.68 -3.00
C TYR A 236 14.62 4.49 -2.40
N GLY A 237 14.43 4.39 -1.09
CA GLY A 237 13.44 5.18 -0.38
C GLY A 237 13.98 5.69 0.95
N ARG A 238 13.43 6.81 1.41
CA ARG A 238 13.72 7.38 2.73
C ARG A 238 12.42 7.77 3.41
N ALA A 239 12.24 7.32 4.64
CA ALA A 239 11.29 7.91 5.57
C ALA A 239 12.03 8.90 6.47
N GLY A 240 11.50 10.11 6.62
CA GLY A 240 12.02 11.10 7.56
C GLY A 240 11.62 10.77 9.00
N ASN A 241 12.17 11.54 9.94
CA ASN A 241 11.76 11.45 11.34
C ASN A 241 10.25 11.73 11.47
N VAL A 242 9.60 11.00 12.37
CA VAL A 242 8.26 11.32 12.84
C VAL A 242 8.30 12.65 13.57
N SER A 243 7.30 13.48 13.35
CA SER A 243 7.05 14.69 14.13
C SER A 243 5.81 14.49 15.00
N SER A 244 5.83 14.94 16.25
CA SER A 244 4.67 14.88 17.15
C SER A 244 4.51 16.19 17.91
N SER A 245 3.28 16.66 18.05
CA SER A 245 2.92 17.77 18.94
C SER A 245 2.28 17.30 20.26
N ILE A 246 2.22 15.98 20.49
CA ILE A 246 1.58 15.41 21.68
C ILE A 246 2.58 15.47 22.84
N ALA A 247 2.17 16.12 23.93
CA ALA A 247 2.97 16.24 25.14
C ALA A 247 3.25 14.84 25.74
N GLY A 248 4.51 14.58 26.10
CA GLY A 248 4.92 13.28 26.66
C GLY A 248 4.94 12.12 25.66
N SER A 249 4.84 12.39 24.35
CA SER A 249 5.03 11.37 23.31
C SER A 249 6.42 10.75 23.35
N ALA A 250 6.55 9.52 22.83
CA ALA A 250 7.84 8.86 22.67
C ALA A 250 8.79 9.69 21.80
N THR A 251 10.10 9.44 21.94
CA THR A 251 11.12 10.17 21.16
C THR A 251 10.83 10.09 19.66
N THR A 252 10.79 11.28 19.05
CA THR A 252 10.64 11.52 17.61
C THR A 252 11.98 11.58 16.89
N ASP A 253 13.07 11.75 17.64
CA ASP A 253 14.43 11.78 17.13
C ASP A 253 14.88 10.40 16.65
N LYS A 254 15.67 10.36 15.57
CA LYS A 254 16.27 9.13 15.02
C LYS A 254 15.23 8.04 14.67
N THR A 255 14.03 8.46 14.31
CA THR A 255 12.94 7.57 13.85
C THR A 255 12.94 7.39 12.34
N ASP A 256 13.89 7.99 11.62
CA ASP A 256 14.04 7.88 10.17
C ASP A 256 14.62 6.53 9.71
N ALA A 257 14.37 6.20 8.44
CA ALA A 257 14.92 4.99 7.83
C ALA A 257 15.19 5.14 6.34
N HIS A 258 16.14 4.35 5.86
CA HIS A 258 16.44 4.22 4.43
C HIS A 258 16.14 2.80 3.96
N PHE A 259 15.67 2.68 2.73
CA PHE A 259 15.36 1.41 2.09
C PHE A 259 16.09 1.34 0.75
N LEU A 260 16.67 0.19 0.46
CA LEU A 260 17.29 -0.13 -0.82
C LEU A 260 16.81 -1.50 -1.26
N SER A 261 16.38 -1.62 -2.52
CA SER A 261 16.22 -2.92 -3.18
C SER A 261 16.89 -2.96 -4.54
N LEU A 262 17.33 -4.15 -4.91
CA LEU A 262 17.84 -4.52 -6.22
C LEU A 262 17.05 -5.73 -6.68
N LEU A 263 16.41 -5.62 -7.83
CA LEU A 263 15.61 -6.68 -8.45
C LEU A 263 16.20 -7.03 -9.80
N THR A 264 16.31 -8.33 -10.08
CA THR A 264 16.43 -8.83 -11.45
C THR A 264 15.29 -9.79 -11.74
N THR A 265 14.73 -9.73 -12.95
CA THR A 265 13.74 -10.70 -13.43
C THR A 265 14.12 -11.26 -14.79
N TYR A 266 13.72 -12.50 -15.04
CA TYR A 266 13.82 -13.17 -16.33
C TYR A 266 12.51 -13.88 -16.67
N ASN A 267 11.83 -13.43 -17.73
CA ASN A 267 10.58 -13.99 -18.21
C ASN A 267 10.83 -15.09 -19.26
N PHE A 268 10.61 -16.36 -18.90
CA PHE A 268 10.61 -17.47 -19.86
C PHE A 268 9.40 -17.38 -20.79
N THR A 269 8.23 -17.06 -20.21
CA THR A 269 6.97 -16.87 -20.93
C THR A 269 6.17 -15.75 -20.27
N LYS A 270 5.00 -15.41 -20.82
CA LYS A 270 4.04 -14.49 -20.17
C LYS A 270 3.51 -14.99 -18.82
N ARG A 271 3.71 -16.28 -18.48
CA ARG A 271 3.18 -16.94 -17.28
C ARG A 271 4.26 -17.53 -16.38
N THR A 272 5.52 -17.52 -16.81
CA THR A 272 6.63 -18.18 -16.12
C THR A 272 7.81 -17.23 -16.10
N MET A 273 8.24 -16.87 -14.89
CA MET A 273 9.32 -15.93 -14.64
C MET A 273 10.14 -16.45 -13.45
N VAL A 274 11.44 -16.17 -13.47
CA VAL A 274 12.29 -16.23 -12.27
C VAL A 274 12.72 -14.82 -11.90
N TYR A 275 12.88 -14.57 -10.60
CA TYR A 275 13.38 -13.31 -10.09
C TYR A 275 14.39 -13.56 -8.97
N ALA A 276 15.25 -12.58 -8.72
CA ALA A 276 16.06 -12.50 -7.53
C ALA A 276 16.05 -11.07 -7.00
N GLU A 277 15.90 -10.93 -5.68
CA GLU A 277 15.85 -9.64 -5.01
C GLU A 277 16.85 -9.61 -3.86
N TYR A 278 17.56 -8.48 -3.75
CA TYR A 278 18.24 -8.08 -2.53
C TYR A 278 17.55 -6.83 -2.00
N ALA A 279 17.06 -6.86 -0.77
CA ALA A 279 16.47 -5.70 -0.12
C ALA A 279 17.06 -5.48 1.26
N ARG A 280 17.19 -4.22 1.68
CA ARG A 280 17.70 -3.83 2.99
C ARG A 280 17.03 -2.56 3.50
N ILE A 281 16.71 -2.58 4.79
CA ILE A 281 16.26 -1.42 5.56
C ILE A 281 17.37 -1.02 6.53
N PHE A 282 17.65 0.28 6.58
CA PHE A 282 18.59 0.90 7.50
C PHE A 282 17.79 1.77 8.45
N ASN A 283 17.45 1.20 9.61
CA ASN A 283 16.75 1.90 10.68
C ASN A 283 17.74 2.76 11.48
N SER A 284 17.38 4.01 11.74
CA SER A 284 17.99 4.78 12.82
C SER A 284 17.65 4.18 14.19
N ALA A 285 18.31 4.65 15.25
CA ALA A 285 18.28 4.03 16.58
C ALA A 285 16.86 3.82 17.15
N ASN A 286 15.92 4.66 16.74
CA ASN A 286 14.56 4.76 17.22
C ASN A 286 13.53 4.34 16.14
N ALA A 287 14.00 3.87 14.98
CA ALA A 287 13.15 3.46 13.87
C ALA A 287 12.75 1.98 13.95
N GLY A 288 11.56 1.65 13.43
CA GLY A 288 10.93 0.32 13.53
C GLY A 288 10.46 -0.26 12.19
N TYR A 289 11.02 0.19 11.07
CA TYR A 289 10.59 -0.27 9.74
C TYR A 289 11.00 -1.72 9.48
N TYR A 290 10.13 -2.49 8.82
CA TYR A 290 10.41 -3.85 8.33
C TYR A 290 9.80 -4.06 6.93
N PHE A 291 10.03 -5.23 6.33
CA PHE A 291 9.54 -5.52 4.98
C PHE A 291 8.04 -5.79 4.96
N VAL A 292 7.34 -5.27 3.94
CA VAL A 292 5.88 -5.43 3.74
C VAL A 292 5.02 -4.80 4.83
N SER A 293 5.62 -4.29 5.92
CA SER A 293 4.91 -3.45 6.88
C SER A 293 5.82 -2.60 7.76
N THR A 294 5.32 -1.47 8.28
CA THR A 294 6.03 -0.73 9.33
C THR A 294 5.76 -1.38 10.67
N GLY A 295 6.81 -1.57 11.47
CA GLY A 295 6.70 -2.03 12.85
C GLY A 295 6.70 -0.89 13.81
N ASN A 296 6.42 -1.24 15.06
CA ASN A 296 6.44 -0.28 16.15
C ASN A 296 7.81 0.41 16.17
N LEU A 297 7.82 1.72 15.94
CA LEU A 297 9.00 2.57 16.15
C LEU A 297 9.45 2.43 17.62
N ASN A 298 10.71 2.73 17.97
CA ASN A 298 11.37 2.45 19.27
C ASN A 298 11.15 1.07 19.92
N ALA A 299 10.85 0.00 19.16
CA ALA A 299 10.98 -1.37 19.65
C ALA A 299 12.47 -1.71 19.80
N THR A 300 13.11 -1.15 20.82
CA THR A 300 14.45 -1.57 21.23
C THR A 300 14.38 -3.06 21.58
N ALA A 301 15.20 -3.85 20.88
CA ALA A 301 15.64 -5.19 21.25
C ALA A 301 14.79 -6.46 20.95
N ALA A 302 13.67 -6.42 20.21
CA ALA A 302 12.90 -7.66 19.93
C ALA A 302 12.95 -8.22 18.49
N MET A 303 13.36 -7.45 17.47
CA MET A 303 13.37 -7.93 16.08
C MET A 303 14.74 -8.36 15.54
N LEU A 304 15.80 -8.32 16.35
CA LEU A 304 17.11 -8.87 16.00
C LEU A 304 17.13 -10.40 16.18
N LYS A 305 16.33 -11.14 15.41
CA LYS A 305 16.50 -12.59 15.20
C LYS A 305 15.71 -13.11 13.99
N ALA A 306 15.90 -12.49 12.84
CA ALA A 306 15.73 -13.17 11.56
C ALA A 306 17.10 -13.29 10.87
N ARG A 307 18.05 -13.95 11.53
CA ARG A 307 19.08 -14.68 10.77
C ARG A 307 18.37 -15.91 10.23
N ALA A 308 18.05 -15.93 8.94
CA ALA A 308 17.77 -17.18 8.25
C ALA A 308 19.03 -18.06 8.40
N PRO A 309 18.96 -19.23 9.05
CA PRO A 309 20.01 -20.21 8.91
C PRO A 309 19.84 -20.83 7.52
N ILE A 310 20.85 -20.67 6.68
CA ILE A 310 21.06 -21.58 5.55
C ILE A 310 21.44 -22.92 6.18
N ARG A 311 20.57 -23.91 6.00
CA ARG A 311 20.94 -25.32 5.90
C ARG A 311 20.11 -25.95 4.79
#